data_AF-A0A522BST2-F1
#
_entry.id   AF-A0A522BST2-F1
#
_cell.length_a   1.000
_cell.length_b   1.000
_cell.length_c   1.000
_cell.angle_alpha   90.00
_cell.angle_beta   90.00
_cell.angle_gamma   90.00
#
_symmetry.space_group_name_H-M   'P 1'
#
loop_
_entity.id
_entity.type
_entity.pdbx_description
1 polymer ?
#
loop_
_entity_poly.entity_id
_entity_poly.type
_entity_poly.pdbx_seq_one_letter_code
_entity_poly.pdbx_strand_id
1 'polypeptide(L)'
;MVELLSYNLEDLYEEVSERAREAGVASEEVWNELVETVLDERLNWGEVDVDDDITTMREALQAKWSDFERGLQSGETSEGPEQHG
;
A
#
# COMPACT_ATOMS: atom_id res chain seq x y z
N MET A 1 -12.28 0.45 25.74
CA MET A 1 -11.80 -0.86 25.27
C MET A 1 -11.11 -0.56 23.95
N VAL A 2 -9.79 -0.61 23.92
CA VAL A 2 -9.08 -0.58 22.64
C VAL A 2 -9.21 -1.98 22.08
N GLU A 3 -9.93 -2.11 20.99
CA GLU A 3 -9.98 -3.36 20.24
C GLU A 3 -8.55 -3.61 19.77
N LEU A 4 -7.91 -4.66 20.28
CA LEU A 4 -6.61 -5.13 19.82
C LEU A 4 -6.80 -5.66 18.39
N LEU A 5 -6.95 -4.74 17.45
CA LEU A 5 -6.94 -5.01 16.02
C LEU A 5 -5.53 -5.48 15.70
N SER A 6 -5.34 -6.80 15.71
CA SER A 6 -4.18 -7.42 15.10
C SER A 6 -4.15 -6.95 13.66
N TYR A 7 -3.36 -5.92 13.38
CA TYR A 7 -3.34 -5.26 12.08
C TYR A 7 -2.68 -6.24 11.10
N ASN A 8 -3.50 -6.85 10.24
CA ASN A 8 -3.03 -7.86 9.30
C ASN A 8 -2.46 -7.18 8.04
N LEU A 9 -1.61 -7.91 7.32
CA LEU A 9 -1.00 -7.49 6.05
C LEU A 9 -2.02 -6.92 5.04
N GLU A 10 -3.23 -7.49 4.99
CA GLU A 10 -4.28 -7.04 4.08
C GLU A 10 -4.78 -5.62 4.40
N ASP A 11 -4.88 -5.27 5.69
CA ASP A 11 -5.31 -3.95 6.13
C ASP A 11 -4.23 -2.90 5.87
N LEU A 12 -2.96 -3.24 6.16
CA LEU A 12 -1.82 -2.40 5.78
C LEU A 12 -1.76 -2.18 4.26
N TYR A 13 -2.04 -3.21 3.47
CA TYR A 13 -2.05 -3.08 2.02
C TYR A 13 -3.16 -2.15 1.54
N GLU A 14 -4.36 -2.29 2.09
CA GLU A 14 -5.48 -1.39 1.79
C GLU A 14 -5.08 0.07 2.09
N GLU A 15 -4.61 0.34 3.31
CA GLU A 15 -4.21 1.70 3.72
C GLU A 15 -3.07 2.28 2.85
N VAL A 16 -2.02 1.49 2.58
CA VAL A 16 -0.92 1.92 1.71
C VAL A 16 -1.43 2.18 0.30
N SER A 17 -2.30 1.31 -0.24
CA SER A 17 -2.83 1.46 -1.60
C SER A 17 -3.75 2.68 -1.75
N GLU A 18 -4.53 3.00 -0.72
CA GLU A 18 -5.37 4.20 -0.68
C GLU A 18 -4.50 5.45 -0.66
N ARG A 19 -3.54 5.52 0.28
CA ARG A 19 -2.61 6.66 0.35
C ARG A 19 -1.76 6.80 -0.90
N ALA A 20 -1.35 5.68 -1.51
CA ALA A 20 -0.60 5.66 -2.75
C ALA A 20 -1.42 6.29 -3.90
N ARG A 21 -2.72 5.98 -3.99
CA ARG A 21 -3.61 6.61 -4.98
C ARG A 21 -3.82 8.09 -4.70
N GLU A 22 -4.06 8.47 -3.44
CA GLU A 22 -4.25 9.87 -3.06
C GLU A 22 -2.99 10.72 -3.30
N ALA A 23 -1.82 10.17 -3.05
CA ALA A 23 -0.54 10.81 -3.28
C ALA A 23 -0.07 10.74 -4.76
N GLY A 24 -0.75 9.97 -5.61
CA GLY A 24 -0.36 9.77 -7.01
C GLY A 24 0.94 9.01 -7.18
N VAL A 25 1.19 8.01 -6.32
CA VAL A 25 2.37 7.14 -6.37
C VAL A 25 2.35 6.33 -7.65
N ALA A 26 3.30 6.63 -8.54
CA ALA A 26 3.47 5.95 -9.83
C ALA A 26 4.83 5.26 -9.95
N SER A 27 5.55 5.07 -8.84
CA SER A 27 6.89 4.49 -8.84
C SER A 27 7.11 3.61 -7.62
N GLU A 28 7.81 2.49 -7.82
CA GLU A 28 8.13 1.53 -6.77
C GLU A 28 8.92 2.17 -5.63
N GLU A 29 9.83 3.11 -5.93
CA GLU A 29 10.62 3.82 -4.92
C GLU A 29 9.71 4.57 -3.93
N VAL A 30 8.76 5.35 -4.44
CA VAL A 30 7.81 6.12 -3.63
C VAL A 30 6.81 5.20 -2.90
N TRP A 31 6.44 4.07 -3.53
CA TRP A 31 5.64 3.04 -2.86
C TRP A 31 6.38 2.45 -1.66
N ASN A 32 7.64 2.11 -1.82
CA ASN A 32 8.47 1.56 -0.74
C ASN A 32 8.58 2.57 0.41
N GLU A 33 8.86 3.84 0.13
CA GLU A 33 8.91 4.90 1.15
C GLU A 33 7.57 5.03 1.92
N LEU A 34 6.45 4.92 1.21
CA LEU A 34 5.12 4.96 1.83
C LEU A 34 4.88 3.75 2.73
N VAL A 35 5.21 2.55 2.27
CA VAL A 35 5.13 1.31 3.08
C VAL A 35 5.92 1.44 4.37
N GLU A 36 7.15 1.95 4.28
CA GLU A 36 8.00 2.17 5.45
C GLU A 36 7.41 3.17 6.43
N THR A 37 6.84 4.26 5.92
CA THR A 37 6.18 5.29 6.74
C THR A 37 5.00 4.70 7.50
N VAL A 38 4.12 3.97 6.81
CA VAL A 38 2.93 3.36 7.44
C VAL A 38 3.32 2.33 8.50
N LEU A 39 4.31 1.49 8.22
CA LEU A 39 4.81 0.50 9.18
C LEU A 39 5.45 1.13 10.41
N ASP A 40 6.24 2.20 10.24
CA ASP A 40 6.85 2.94 11.35
C ASP A 40 5.79 3.60 12.23
N GLU A 41 4.74 4.16 11.62
CA GLU A 41 3.58 4.66 12.35
C GLU A 41 2.93 3.55 13.17
N ARG A 42 2.61 2.39 12.58
CA ARG A 42 1.97 1.29 13.34
C ARG A 42 2.87 0.72 14.43
N LEU A 43 4.17 0.66 14.19
CA LEU A 43 5.16 0.30 15.19
C LEU A 43 5.16 1.25 16.38
N ASN A 44 5.18 2.56 16.11
CA ASN A 44 5.18 3.59 17.14
C ASN A 44 3.91 3.55 18.00
N TRP A 45 2.79 3.10 17.43
CA TRP A 45 1.53 2.93 18.15
C TRP A 45 1.48 1.64 18.98
N GLY A 46 2.49 0.77 18.85
CA GLY A 46 2.58 -0.52 19.55
C GLY A 46 1.61 -1.56 19.00
N GLU A 47 1.14 -1.40 17.76
CA GLU A 47 0.22 -2.34 17.11
C GLU A 47 0.94 -3.50 16.43
N VAL A 48 2.26 -3.38 16.19
CA VAL A 48 3.09 -4.39 15.53
C VAL A 48 4.34 -4.67 16.37
N ASP A 49 4.71 -5.95 16.47
CA ASP A 49 5.93 -6.38 17.17
C ASP A 49 7.18 -6.17 16.28
N VAL A 50 8.26 -5.70 16.90
CA VAL A 50 9.40 -5.05 16.22
C VAL A 50 10.36 -6.02 15.50
N ASP A 51 10.18 -7.33 15.68
CA ASP A 51 11.24 -8.31 15.42
C ASP A 51 11.15 -8.93 14.00
N ASP A 52 10.27 -9.91 13.80
CA ASP A 52 10.19 -10.69 12.55
C ASP A 52 8.97 -10.28 11.70
N ASP A 53 7.90 -9.87 12.40
CA ASP A 53 6.61 -9.50 11.82
C ASP A 53 6.71 -8.24 10.94
N ILE A 54 7.41 -7.19 11.39
CA ILE A 54 7.57 -5.96 10.60
C ILE A 54 8.38 -6.17 9.33
N THR A 55 9.46 -6.94 9.41
CA THR A 55 10.33 -7.20 8.26
C THR A 55 9.57 -8.00 7.22
N THR A 56 8.88 -9.06 7.66
CA THR A 56 8.04 -9.89 6.79
C THR A 56 6.90 -9.07 6.16
N MET A 57 6.23 -8.22 6.94
CA MET A 57 5.16 -7.36 6.43
C MET A 57 5.67 -6.33 5.42
N ARG A 58 6.82 -5.70 5.69
CA ARG A 58 7.48 -4.79 4.74
C ARG A 58 7.72 -5.49 3.40
N GLU A 59 8.43 -6.61 3.42
CA GLU A 59 8.78 -7.33 2.19
C GLU A 59 7.51 -7.78 1.43
N ALA A 60 6.49 -8.23 2.16
CA ALA A 60 5.22 -8.62 1.57
C ALA A 60 4.47 -7.44 0.93
N LEU A 61 4.43 -6.27 1.57
CA LEU A 61 3.79 -5.06 1.03
C LEU A 61 4.57 -4.48 -0.16
N GLN A 62 5.89 -4.49 -0.11
CA GLN A 62 6.73 -4.04 -1.22
C GLN A 62 6.54 -4.96 -2.45
N ALA A 63 6.46 -6.28 -2.25
CA ALA A 63 6.16 -7.22 -3.33
C ALA A 63 4.76 -7.01 -3.97
N LYS A 64 3.82 -6.38 -3.25
CA LYS A 64 2.48 -6.04 -3.77
C LYS A 64 2.48 -4.83 -4.70
N TRP A 65 3.59 -4.11 -4.85
CA TRP A 65 3.73 -3.03 -5.82
C TRP A 65 3.31 -3.47 -7.23
N SER A 66 3.73 -4.66 -7.67
CA SER A 66 3.38 -5.17 -9.01
C SER A 66 1.87 -5.37 -9.21
N ASP A 67 1.14 -5.71 -8.14
CA ASP A 67 -0.33 -5.85 -8.17
C ASP A 67 -1.00 -4.46 -8.24
N PHE A 68 -0.52 -3.53 -7.41
CA PHE A 68 -0.99 -2.16 -7.37
C PHE A 68 -0.75 -1.41 -8.70
N GLU A 69 0.47 -1.45 -9.23
CA GLU A 69 0.86 -0.85 -10.52
C GLU A 69 0.01 -1.39 -11.67
N ARG A 70 -0.21 -2.71 -11.70
CA ARG A 70 -1.10 -3.34 -12.66
C ARG A 70 -2.54 -2.85 -12.51
N GLY A 71 -3.00 -2.62 -11.28
CA GLY A 71 -4.30 -2.04 -10.98
C GLY A 71 -4.43 -0.60 -11.47
N LEU A 72 -3.38 0.22 -11.34
CA LEU A 72 -3.34 1.59 -11.88
C LEU A 72 -3.45 1.59 -13.41
N GLN A 73 -2.60 0.79 -14.08
CA GLN A 73 -2.62 0.67 -15.54
C GLN A 73 -3.93 0.12 -16.07
N SER A 74 -4.58 -0.78 -15.33
CA SER A 74 -5.88 -1.33 -15.71
C SER A 74 -7.06 -0.43 -15.34
N GLY A 75 -6.89 0.53 -14.43
CA GLY A 75 -7.90 1.47 -13.96
C GLY A 75 -7.97 2.78 -14.74
N GLU A 76 -6.88 3.18 -15.39
CA GLU A 76 -6.75 4.46 -16.12
C GLU A 76 -6.69 4.31 -17.65
N THR A 77 -7.18 3.20 -18.22
CA THR A 77 -7.48 3.12 -19.67
C THR A 77 -8.97 2.89 -19.91
N SER A 78 -9.78 3.86 -19.49
CA SER A 78 -11.15 4.02 -20.01
C SER A 78 -11.46 5.49 -20.28
N GLU A 79 -10.51 6.18 -20.90
CA GLU A 79 -10.84 7.24 -21.85
C GLU A 79 -10.56 6.67 -23.24
N GLY A 80 -11.54 5.95 -23.78
CA GLY A 80 -11.49 5.48 -25.15
C GLY A 80 -11.36 6.67 -26.10
N PRO A 81 -10.53 6.60 -27.15
CA PRO A 81 -10.40 7.69 -28.11
C PRO A 81 -11.77 8.01 -28.69
N GLU A 82 -12.15 9.29 -28.60
CA GLU A 82 -13.26 9.86 -29.34
C GLU A 82 -13.15 9.45 -30.82
N GLN A 83 -14.05 8.59 -31.29
CA GLN A 83 -14.17 8.24 -32.71
C GLN A 83 -15.50 8.81 -33.22
N HIS A 84 -15.38 10.07 -33.64
CA HIS A 84 -16.03 10.73 -34.77
C HIS A 84 -17.16 9.95 -35.51
N GLY A 85 -18.35 10.56 -35.57
CA GLY A 85 -19.46 10.17 -36.44
C GLY A 85 -20.24 11.39 -36.92
#